data_AF-A0A075GZW9-F1
#
_entry.id   AF-A0A075GZW9-F1
#
_cell.length_a   1.000
_cell.length_b   1.000
_cell.length_c   1.000
_cell.angle_alpha   90.00
_cell.angle_beta   90.00
_cell.angle_gamma   90.00
#
_symmetry.space_group_name_H-M   'P 1'
#
loop_
_entity.id
_entity.type
_entity.pdbx_description
1 polymer ?
#
loop_
_entity_poly.entity_id
_entity_poly.type
_entity_poly.pdbx_seq_one_letter_code
_entity_poly.pdbx_strand_id
1 'polypeptide(L)'
;MDDNSGASEKVDFDEKEMQKVYDELNTAESGDLVTLGSPQLGLEEMTDLAEMLRGKAFKKRCLIFCPRAIQEQARHLGYAGQLESAGCELLSDCCTCLTPLVTKKDVDSVTTNSIKGAYYYKNSSGLDVNLKSLSEIVRDETS
;
A
#
# COMPACT_ATOMS: atom_id res chain seq x y z
N MET A 1 -42.89 4.45 16.43
CA MET A 1 -41.60 5.14 16.61
C MET A 1 -40.78 4.20 17.45
N ASP A 2 -40.09 3.27 16.80
CA ASP A 2 -39.37 2.20 17.48
C ASP A 2 -37.91 2.65 17.61
N ASP A 3 -37.62 3.23 18.77
CA ASP A 3 -36.29 3.70 19.16
C ASP A 3 -35.50 2.48 19.66
N ASN A 4 -35.04 1.64 18.73
CA ASN A 4 -34.08 0.57 19.02
C ASN A 4 -32.66 1.07 18.72
N SER A 5 -32.17 1.99 19.54
CA SER A 5 -30.75 2.32 19.65
C SER A 5 -30.03 1.12 20.31
N GLY A 6 -29.90 0.04 19.53
CA GLY A 6 -29.30 -1.23 19.96
C GLY A 6 -27.88 -1.03 20.45
N ALA A 7 -27.60 -1.53 21.65
CA ALA A 7 -26.29 -1.46 22.28
C ALA A 7 -25.22 -2.06 21.35
N SER A 8 -24.30 -1.22 20.87
CA SER A 8 -23.13 -1.67 20.13
C SER A 8 -22.21 -2.49 21.03
N GLU A 9 -21.61 -3.53 20.48
CA GLU A 9 -20.54 -4.28 21.14
C GLU A 9 -19.36 -3.34 21.43
N LYS A 10 -18.82 -3.41 22.65
CA LYS A 10 -17.59 -2.71 23.03
C LYS A 10 -16.43 -3.69 22.95
N VAL A 11 -15.41 -3.30 22.20
CA VAL A 11 -14.15 -4.02 22.08
C VAL A 11 -13.05 -3.11 22.61
N ASP A 12 -12.28 -3.60 23.58
CA ASP A 12 -11.09 -2.90 24.05
C ASP A 12 -9.95 -3.15 23.06
N PHE A 13 -9.16 -2.11 22.77
CA PHE A 13 -7.99 -2.18 21.89
C PHE A 13 -6.81 -1.44 22.53
N ASP A 14 -5.68 -2.12 22.69
CA ASP A 14 -4.46 -1.53 23.26
C ASP A 14 -3.22 -1.64 22.36
N GLU A 15 -2.13 -1.02 22.81
CA GLU A 15 -0.85 -1.01 22.09
C GLU A 15 -0.24 -2.41 21.95
N LYS A 16 -0.48 -3.33 22.89
CA LYS A 16 0.04 -4.69 22.82
C LYS A 16 -0.67 -5.47 21.72
N GLU A 17 -1.98 -5.28 21.57
CA GLU A 17 -2.76 -5.88 20.49
C GLU A 17 -2.34 -5.32 19.13
N MET A 18 -2.12 -4.01 19.05
CA MET A 18 -1.57 -3.37 17.85
C MET A 18 -0.21 -3.97 17.47
N GLN A 19 0.72 -4.05 18.43
CA GLN A 19 2.07 -4.57 18.17
C GLN A 19 2.04 -6.04 17.76
N LYS A 20 1.20 -6.85 18.41
CA LYS A 20 1.01 -8.25 18.05
C LYS A 20 0.56 -8.41 16.59
N VAL A 21 -0.39 -7.60 16.13
CA VAL A 21 -0.85 -7.63 14.73
C VAL A 21 0.26 -7.15 13.79
N TYR A 22 1.00 -6.12 14.17
CA TYR A 22 2.14 -5.65 13.38
C TYR A 22 3.21 -6.75 13.22
N ASP A 23 3.63 -7.39 14.31
CA ASP A 23 4.64 -8.46 14.31
C ASP A 23 4.16 -9.69 13.52
N GLU A 24 2.86 -9.99 13.54
CA GLU A 24 2.29 -11.07 12.74
C GLU A 24 2.34 -10.76 11.24
N LEU A 25 2.13 -9.50 10.86
CA LEU A 25 2.04 -9.08 9.47
C LEU A 25 3.39 -8.69 8.86
N ASN A 26 4.34 -8.19 9.65
CA ASN A 26 5.67 -7.80 9.21
C ASN A 26 6.64 -8.99 9.30
N THR A 27 6.72 -9.79 8.24
CA THR A 27 7.51 -11.03 8.20
C THR A 27 8.88 -10.89 7.53
N ALA A 28 9.23 -9.71 7.01
CA ALA A 28 10.52 -9.44 6.38
C ALA A 28 11.08 -8.05 6.70
N GLU A 29 12.41 -7.95 6.69
CA GLU A 29 13.15 -6.68 6.89
C GLU A 29 13.23 -5.82 5.62
N SER A 30 12.99 -6.41 4.44
CA SER A 30 13.00 -5.74 3.14
C SER A 30 12.08 -6.44 2.14
N GLY A 31 11.58 -5.69 1.15
CA GLY A 31 10.84 -6.18 -0.01
C GLY A 31 11.64 -6.10 -1.32
N ASP A 32 11.36 -6.98 -2.28
CA ASP A 32 11.89 -6.88 -3.66
C ASP A 32 11.09 -5.85 -4.49
N LEU A 33 9.84 -5.63 -4.10
CA LEU A 33 8.86 -4.79 -4.78
C LEU A 33 8.15 -3.87 -3.78
N VAL A 34 7.95 -2.60 -4.12
CA VAL A 34 7.06 -1.72 -3.35
C VAL A 34 5.63 -1.83 -3.91
N THR A 35 4.65 -2.00 -3.03
CA THR A 35 3.23 -2.02 -3.41
C THR A 35 2.44 -1.06 -2.53
N LEU A 36 1.74 -0.13 -3.16
CA LEU A 36 0.93 0.90 -2.50
C LEU A 36 -0.50 0.81 -3.03
N GLY A 37 -1.51 0.94 -2.15
CA GLY A 37 -2.91 1.02 -2.59
C GLY A 37 -3.74 -0.20 -2.30
N SER A 38 -3.73 -0.67 -1.06
CA SER A 38 -4.74 -1.60 -0.56
C SER A 38 -5.32 -1.08 0.77
N PRO A 39 -6.51 -0.47 0.83
CA PRO A 39 -7.37 -0.08 -0.29
C PRO A 39 -6.67 0.84 -1.29
N GLN A 40 -7.21 0.91 -2.51
CA GLN A 40 -6.65 1.68 -3.62
C GLN A 40 -6.43 3.15 -3.25
N LEU A 41 -5.31 3.73 -3.68
CA LEU A 41 -4.96 5.14 -3.39
C LEU A 41 -6.00 6.10 -3.96
N GLY A 42 -6.40 7.06 -3.13
CA GLY A 42 -7.14 8.25 -3.53
C GLY A 42 -6.25 9.33 -4.15
N LEU A 43 -6.87 10.41 -4.63
CA LEU A 43 -6.15 11.51 -5.27
C LEU A 43 -5.23 12.26 -4.28
N GLU A 44 -5.70 12.50 -3.06
CA GLU A 44 -4.92 13.18 -2.01
C GLU A 44 -3.65 12.39 -1.67
N GLU A 45 -3.76 11.09 -1.45
CA GLU A 45 -2.61 10.21 -1.19
C GLU A 45 -1.62 10.18 -2.36
N MET A 46 -2.11 10.25 -3.61
CA MET A 46 -1.24 10.36 -4.79
C MET A 46 -0.53 11.72 -4.85
N THR A 47 -1.21 12.81 -4.49
CA THR A 47 -0.61 14.14 -4.42
C THR A 47 0.48 14.18 -3.35
N ASP A 48 0.19 13.69 -2.14
CA ASP A 48 1.16 13.62 -1.04
C ASP A 48 2.39 12.80 -1.45
N LEU A 49 2.17 11.62 -2.05
CA LEU A 49 3.27 10.78 -2.52
C LEU A 49 4.10 11.48 -3.60
N ALA A 50 3.47 12.16 -4.55
CA ALA A 50 4.18 12.91 -5.57
C ALA A 50 5.05 14.01 -4.95
N GLU A 51 4.55 14.73 -3.95
CA GLU A 51 5.32 15.73 -3.21
C GLU A 51 6.51 15.12 -2.46
N MET A 52 6.30 14.00 -1.76
CA MET A 52 7.35 13.27 -1.05
C MET A 52 8.48 12.77 -1.97
N LEU A 53 8.14 12.46 -3.24
CA LEU A 53 9.05 11.98 -4.28
C LEU A 53 9.68 13.10 -5.11
N ARG A 54 9.46 14.38 -4.79
CA ARG A 54 10.07 15.48 -5.55
C ARG A 54 11.60 15.38 -5.54
N GLY A 55 12.18 15.18 -6.72
CA GLY A 55 13.63 15.04 -6.90
C GLY A 55 14.18 13.69 -6.44
N LYS A 56 13.33 12.70 -6.18
CA LYS A 56 13.69 11.34 -5.76
C LYS A 56 13.08 10.32 -6.71
N ALA A 57 13.67 9.13 -6.78
CA ALA A 57 13.09 8.01 -7.50
C ALA A 57 13.24 6.72 -6.68
N PHE A 58 12.30 5.78 -6.82
CA PHE A 58 12.42 4.49 -6.18
C PHE A 58 13.59 3.69 -6.77
N LYS A 59 14.37 3.03 -5.90
CA LYS A 59 15.51 2.17 -6.26
C LYS A 59 15.07 0.83 -6.84
N LYS A 60 13.80 0.46 -6.62
CA LYS A 60 13.15 -0.76 -7.08
C LYS A 60 11.77 -0.42 -7.63
N ARG A 61 11.13 -1.36 -8.31
CA ARG A 61 9.79 -1.14 -8.88
C ARG A 61 8.78 -0.77 -7.79
N CYS A 62 7.90 0.18 -8.08
CA CYS A 62 6.80 0.57 -7.20
C CYS A 62 5.47 0.44 -7.94
N LEU A 63 4.58 -0.43 -7.49
CA LEU A 63 3.23 -0.56 -8.04
C LEU A 63 2.26 0.26 -7.19
N ILE A 64 1.56 1.19 -7.84
CA ILE A 64 0.51 2.02 -7.24
C ILE A 64 -0.84 1.54 -7.77
N PHE A 65 -1.69 1.07 -6.87
CA PHE A 65 -3.05 0.64 -7.20
C PHE A 65 -4.03 1.77 -6.88
N CYS A 66 -4.80 2.23 -7.86
CA CYS A 66 -5.75 3.33 -7.71
C CYS A 66 -7.02 3.07 -8.55
N PRO A 67 -8.17 3.72 -8.27
CA PRO A 67 -9.32 3.66 -9.16
C PRO A 67 -9.01 4.36 -10.49
N ARG A 68 -9.57 3.87 -11.61
CA ARG A 68 -9.36 4.47 -12.94
C ARG A 68 -9.65 5.98 -12.97
N ALA A 69 -10.74 6.40 -12.34
CA ALA A 69 -11.12 7.82 -12.27
C ALA A 69 -10.08 8.68 -11.52
N ILE A 70 -9.42 8.12 -10.52
CA ILE A 70 -8.34 8.81 -9.78
C ILE A 70 -7.07 8.86 -10.62
N GLN A 71 -6.74 7.75 -11.29
CA GLN A 71 -5.61 7.70 -12.22
C GLN A 71 -5.74 8.77 -13.31
N GLU A 72 -6.93 8.91 -13.92
CA GLU A 72 -7.21 9.94 -14.94
C GLU A 72 -7.09 11.36 -14.38
N GLN A 73 -7.66 11.63 -13.20
CA GLN A 73 -7.52 12.92 -12.53
C GLN A 73 -6.07 13.26 -12.22
N ALA A 74 -5.33 12.33 -11.63
CA ALA A 74 -3.90 12.49 -11.33
C ALA A 74 -3.08 12.73 -12.61
N ARG A 75 -3.47 12.13 -13.74
CA ARG A 75 -2.83 12.32 -15.04
C ARG A 75 -3.14 13.70 -15.62
N HIS A 76 -4.37 14.20 -15.49
CA HIS A 76 -4.75 15.56 -15.86
C HIS A 76 -3.99 16.62 -15.04
N LEU A 77 -3.80 16.37 -13.74
CA LEU A 77 -3.08 17.26 -12.82
C LEU A 77 -1.54 17.11 -12.91
N GLY A 78 -1.02 16.17 -13.69
CA GLY A 78 0.41 15.91 -13.87
C GLY A 78 1.06 15.01 -12.81
N TYR A 79 0.36 14.70 -11.71
CA TYR A 79 0.87 13.82 -10.65
C TYR A 79 1.18 12.41 -11.15
N ALA A 80 0.37 11.84 -12.04
CA ALA A 80 0.64 10.51 -12.58
C ALA A 80 1.99 10.47 -13.32
N GLY A 81 2.27 11.46 -14.17
CA GLY A 81 3.53 11.54 -14.90
C GLY A 81 4.74 11.77 -13.97
N GLN A 82 4.55 12.54 -12.89
CA GLN A 82 5.57 12.72 -11.86
C GLN A 82 5.88 11.41 -11.14
N LEU A 83 4.86 10.67 -10.72
CA LEU A 83 5.02 9.36 -10.06
C LEU A 83 5.67 8.33 -11.00
N GLU A 84 5.24 8.30 -12.27
CA GLU A 84 5.84 7.44 -13.30
C GLU A 84 7.33 7.78 -13.52
N SER A 85 7.68 9.06 -13.54
CA SER A 85 9.08 9.51 -13.64
C SER A 85 9.91 9.14 -12.41
N ALA A 86 9.28 8.95 -11.25
CA ALA A 86 9.91 8.48 -10.02
C ALA A 86 10.00 6.94 -9.94
N GLY A 87 9.66 6.21 -11.01
CA GLY A 87 9.74 4.75 -11.09
C GLY A 87 8.48 4.01 -10.64
N CYS A 88 7.34 4.70 -10.53
CA CYS A 88 6.06 4.08 -10.16
C CYS A 88 5.28 3.59 -11.40
N GLU A 89 4.57 2.48 -11.25
CA GLU A 89 3.63 1.95 -12.23
C GLU A 89 2.21 2.07 -11.67
N LEU A 90 1.35 2.88 -12.30
CA LEU A 90 -0.03 3.06 -11.85
C LEU A 90 -0.94 2.03 -12.49
N LEU A 91 -1.62 1.26 -11.66
CA LEU A 91 -2.49 0.15 -12.03
C LEU A 91 -3.92 0.42 -11.54
N SER A 92 -4.88 0.20 -12.42
CA SER A 92 -6.31 0.35 -12.15
C SER A 92 -7.06 -0.95 -12.44
N ASP A 93 -8.27 -1.08 -11.87
CA ASP A 93 -9.20 -2.20 -12.13
C ASP A 93 -8.68 -3.58 -11.70
N CYS A 94 -7.65 -3.59 -10.86
CA CYS A 94 -7.08 -4.79 -10.29
C CYS A 94 -6.89 -4.62 -8.79
N CYS A 95 -6.96 -5.73 -8.07
CA CYS A 95 -6.64 -5.77 -6.65
C CYS A 95 -5.14 -6.05 -6.47
N THR A 96 -4.51 -5.30 -5.57
CA THR A 96 -3.07 -5.37 -5.23
C THR A 96 -2.59 -6.80 -4.92
N CYS A 97 -3.39 -7.56 -4.18
CA CYS A 97 -3.01 -8.87 -3.62
C CYS A 97 -3.77 -10.07 -4.22
N LEU A 98 -4.89 -9.83 -4.91
CA LEU A 98 -5.73 -10.90 -5.46
C LEU A 98 -5.60 -11.05 -6.99
N THR A 99 -4.87 -10.16 -7.64
CA THR A 99 -4.52 -10.27 -9.06
C THR A 99 -3.15 -10.91 -9.17
N PRO A 100 -2.86 -11.80 -10.14
CA PRO A 100 -1.56 -12.47 -10.28
C PRO A 100 -0.42 -11.56 -10.77
N LEU A 101 -0.44 -10.28 -10.38
CA LEU A 101 0.58 -9.28 -10.72
C LEU A 101 1.82 -9.40 -9.84
N VAL A 102 1.65 -9.90 -8.62
CA VAL A 102 2.74 -10.15 -7.66
C VAL A 102 2.59 -11.57 -7.18
N THR A 103 3.56 -12.43 -7.51
CA THR A 103 3.50 -13.86 -7.18
C THR A 103 4.83 -14.34 -6.63
N LYS A 104 4.79 -15.41 -5.82
CA LYS A 104 5.96 -16.05 -5.22
C LYS A 104 6.94 -16.68 -6.22
N LYS A 105 6.62 -16.64 -7.52
CA LYS A 105 7.57 -17.06 -8.57
C LYS A 105 8.62 -16.00 -8.86
N ASP A 106 8.27 -14.73 -8.68
CA ASP A 106 9.06 -13.59 -9.14
C ASP A 106 9.44 -12.63 -8.01
N VAL A 107 8.77 -12.72 -6.86
CA VAL A 107 8.93 -11.83 -5.71
C VAL A 107 8.90 -12.70 -4.45
N ASP A 108 9.88 -12.59 -3.57
CA ASP A 108 9.87 -13.30 -2.29
C ASP A 108 9.15 -12.47 -1.21
N SER A 109 9.40 -11.16 -1.21
CA SER A 109 8.80 -10.23 -0.26
C SER A 109 8.37 -8.89 -0.87
N VAL A 110 7.37 -8.26 -0.26
CA VAL A 110 6.86 -6.94 -0.67
C VAL A 110 7.03 -5.91 0.44
N THR A 111 7.40 -4.69 0.07
CA THR A 111 7.31 -3.52 0.95
C THR A 111 5.97 -2.83 0.73
N THR A 112 5.19 -2.60 1.79
CA THR A 112 3.87 -1.96 1.69
C THR A 112 3.53 -1.14 2.93
N ASN A 113 2.70 -0.11 2.76
CA ASN A 113 2.12 0.66 3.88
C ASN A 113 0.71 0.19 4.27
N SER A 114 0.27 -0.92 3.70
CA SER A 114 -1.09 -1.40 3.80
C SER A 114 -1.22 -2.60 4.73
N ILE A 115 -2.02 -2.45 5.79
CA ILE A 115 -2.41 -3.59 6.66
C ILE A 115 -3.19 -4.65 5.88
N LYS A 116 -4.12 -4.22 5.02
CA LYS A 116 -4.93 -5.13 4.20
C LYS A 116 -4.06 -5.90 3.20
N GLY A 117 -3.18 -5.19 2.50
CA GLY A 117 -2.20 -5.73 1.58
C GLY A 117 -1.29 -6.74 2.28
N ALA A 118 -0.70 -6.34 3.40
CA ALA A 118 0.12 -7.22 4.23
C ALA A 118 -0.59 -8.53 4.59
N TYR A 119 -1.83 -8.42 5.09
CA TYR A 119 -2.64 -9.58 5.46
C TYR A 119 -2.84 -10.55 4.27
N TYR A 120 -3.24 -10.05 3.11
CA TYR A 120 -3.51 -10.91 1.95
C TYR A 120 -2.24 -11.43 1.28
N TYR A 121 -1.18 -10.63 1.20
CA TYR A 121 0.10 -11.10 0.67
C TYR A 121 0.66 -12.25 1.50
N LYS A 122 0.65 -12.12 2.82
CA LYS A 122 1.06 -13.18 3.74
C LYS A 122 0.13 -14.39 3.67
N ASN A 123 -1.17 -14.20 3.88
CA ASN A 123 -2.08 -15.31 4.13
C ASN A 123 -2.68 -15.93 2.86
N SER A 124 -2.73 -15.22 1.73
CA SER A 124 -3.30 -15.71 0.46
C SER A 124 -2.24 -15.95 -0.61
N SER A 125 -1.28 -15.05 -0.77
CA SER A 125 -0.22 -15.16 -1.80
C SER A 125 1.02 -15.90 -1.30
N GLY A 126 1.17 -16.07 0.02
CA GLY A 126 2.32 -16.69 0.66
C GLY A 126 3.61 -15.87 0.59
N LEU A 127 3.51 -14.58 0.24
CA LEU A 127 4.65 -13.65 0.15
C LEU A 127 5.03 -13.14 1.54
N ASP A 128 6.31 -12.90 1.74
CA ASP A 128 6.76 -12.19 2.94
C ASP A 128 6.49 -10.69 2.82
N VAL A 129 6.36 -10.01 3.96
CA VAL A 129 5.93 -8.62 3.99
C VAL A 129 6.82 -7.78 4.86
N ASN A 130 7.31 -6.69 4.28
CA ASN A 130 7.93 -5.58 4.97
C ASN A 130 6.90 -4.45 5.10
N LEU A 131 6.19 -4.42 6.23
CA LEU A 131 5.14 -3.45 6.52
C LEU A 131 5.76 -2.21 7.15
N LYS A 132 5.65 -1.05 6.49
CA LYS A 132 6.25 0.22 6.94
C LYS A 132 5.33 1.39 6.67
N SER A 133 5.50 2.50 7.38
CA SER A 133 4.79 3.73 7.02
C SER A 133 5.25 4.27 5.66
N LEU A 134 4.40 5.05 4.98
CA LEU A 134 4.74 5.60 3.65
C LEU A 134 6.00 6.48 3.70
N SER A 135 6.20 7.24 4.78
CA SER A 135 7.37 8.09 4.98
C SER A 135 8.66 7.28 5.12
N GLU A 136 8.62 6.15 5.83
CA GLU A 136 9.75 5.23 5.93
C GLU A 136 10.05 4.57 4.59
N ILE A 137 9.03 4.14 3.85
CA ILE A 137 9.20 3.58 2.50
C ILE A 137 9.88 4.58 1.59
N VAL A 138 9.39 5.82 1.52
CA VAL A 138 10.01 6.86 0.67
C VAL A 138 11.45 7.14 1.13
N ARG A 139 11.72 7.22 2.44
CA ARG A 139 13.07 7.47 2.96
C ARG A 139 14.05 6.35 2.59
N ASP A 140 13.66 5.10 2.80
CA ASP A 140 14.56 3.95 2.69
C ASP A 140 14.73 3.51 1.23
N GLU A 141 13.65 3.56 0.45
CA GLU A 141 13.54 2.94 -0.88
C GLU A 141 13.79 3.90 -2.05
N THR A 142 14.09 5.17 -1.80
CA THR A 142 14.38 6.16 -2.86
C THR A 142 15.81 6.70 -2.82
N SER A 143 16.30 7.17 -3.96
CA SER A 143 17.58 7.86 -4.14
C SER A 143 17.40 9.31 -4.53
#